data_AF-A0A1U7NZ00-F1
#
_entry.id   AF-A0A1U7NZ00-F1
#
_cell.length_a   1.000
_cell.length_b   1.000
_cell.length_c   1.000
_cell.angle_alpha   90.00
_cell.angle_beta   90.00
_cell.angle_gamma   90.00
#
_symmetry.space_group_name_H-M   'P 1'
#
loop_
_entity.id
_entity.type
_entity.pdbx_description
1 polymer ?
#
loop_
_entity_poly.entity_id
_entity_poly.type
_entity_poly.pdbx_seq_one_letter_code
_entity_poly.pdbx_strand_id
1 'polypeptide(L)'
;MPALGDPPNYSTPRTLGLALVSVLGSLAHFTLGALDYEHVSRYLGLAVMLLAGLLLVFGILTLIRYAEAITSMHDPHARTPMYDTPHEGLTYRVGVGLNALAAASALAWAVGGELPLWHLAAALVNVYAAYLAWQTRPVREAEAP
;
A
#
# COMPACT_ATOMS: atom_id res chain seq x y z
N MET A 1 -19.22 30.85 2.00
CA MET A 1 -17.94 30.22 2.40
C MET A 1 -17.40 29.50 1.19
N PRO A 2 -16.09 29.55 0.89
CA PRO A 2 -15.54 28.73 -0.18
C PRO A 2 -15.84 27.25 0.12
N ALA A 3 -16.23 26.50 -0.91
CA ALA A 3 -16.44 25.06 -0.77
C ALA A 3 -15.15 24.44 -0.23
N LEU A 4 -15.24 23.68 0.85
CA LEU A 4 -14.08 23.09 1.54
C LEU A 4 -13.37 22.00 0.71
N GLY A 5 -13.61 21.91 -0.59
CA GLY A 5 -13.17 20.82 -1.46
C GLY A 5 -13.92 19.51 -1.20
N ASP A 6 -13.85 18.58 -2.14
CA ASP A 6 -14.30 17.21 -1.91
C ASP A 6 -13.36 16.50 -0.91
N PRO A 7 -13.87 15.54 -0.12
CA PRO A 7 -13.02 14.77 0.77
C PRO A 7 -11.92 14.03 -0.01
N PRO A 8 -10.70 13.95 0.54
CA PRO A 8 -9.54 13.46 -0.17
C PRO A 8 -9.64 11.95 -0.39
N ASN A 9 -9.01 11.44 -1.44
CA ASN A 9 -9.08 10.01 -1.76
C ASN A 9 -8.53 9.13 -0.63
N TYR A 10 -7.63 9.68 0.21
CA TYR A 10 -7.03 9.01 1.34
C TYR A 10 -7.90 8.94 2.62
N SER A 11 -9.11 9.52 2.65
CA SER A 11 -10.07 9.37 3.76
C SER A 11 -11.08 8.22 3.55
N THR A 12 -10.91 7.43 2.49
CA THR A 12 -11.87 6.39 2.12
C THR A 12 -11.59 5.05 2.82
N PRO A 13 -12.61 4.19 3.01
CA PRO A 13 -12.41 2.82 3.50
C PRO A 13 -11.43 2.00 2.65
N ARG A 14 -11.28 2.36 1.36
CA ARG A 14 -10.33 1.72 0.44
C ARG A 14 -8.89 2.03 0.84
N THR A 15 -8.60 3.25 1.28
CA THR A 15 -7.26 3.64 1.75
C THR A 15 -6.93 2.98 3.07
N LEU A 16 -7.90 2.85 3.98
CA LEU A 16 -7.73 2.03 5.19
C LEU A 16 -7.44 0.57 4.81
N GLY A 17 -8.21 0.01 3.87
CA GLY A 17 -7.97 -1.33 3.33
C GLY A 17 -6.56 -1.48 2.75
N LEU A 18 -6.12 -0.54 1.91
CA LEU A 18 -4.78 -0.53 1.33
C LEU A 18 -3.70 -0.55 2.41
N ALA A 19 -3.82 0.33 3.41
CA ALA A 19 -2.88 0.41 4.50
C ALA A 19 -2.78 -0.92 5.27
N LEU A 20 -3.92 -1.48 5.68
CA LEU A 20 -3.97 -2.73 6.43
C LEU A 20 -3.45 -3.92 5.61
N VAL A 21 -3.86 -4.03 4.35
CA VAL A 21 -3.43 -5.12 3.48
C VAL A 21 -1.93 -5.01 3.16
N SER A 22 -1.38 -3.81 2.97
CA SER A 22 0.08 -3.63 2.80
C SER A 22 0.87 -3.95 4.07
N VAL A 23 0.34 -3.68 5.26
CA VAL A 23 0.94 -4.14 6.53
C VAL A 23 0.91 -5.66 6.61
N LEU A 24 -0.21 -6.31 6.30
CA LEU A 24 -0.31 -7.77 6.28
C LEU A 24 0.63 -8.40 5.25
N GLY A 25 0.70 -7.83 4.04
CA GLY A 25 1.62 -8.24 2.99
C GLY A 25 3.08 -8.11 3.43
N SER A 26 3.43 -7.02 4.11
CA SER A 26 4.76 -6.84 4.71
C SER A 26 5.09 -7.96 5.70
N LEU A 27 4.21 -8.24 6.65
CA LEU A 27 4.44 -9.30 7.64
C LEU A 27 4.63 -10.67 6.96
N ALA A 28 3.80 -10.99 5.96
CA ALA A 28 3.93 -12.21 5.19
C ALA A 28 5.31 -12.31 4.50
N HIS A 29 5.77 -11.23 3.86
CA HIS A 29 7.08 -11.19 3.19
C HIS A 29 8.25 -11.27 4.18
N PHE A 30 8.14 -10.67 5.36
CA PHE A 30 9.15 -10.85 6.41
C PHE A 30 9.25 -12.32 6.85
N THR A 31 8.11 -12.95 7.13
CA THR A 31 8.08 -14.35 7.57
C THR A 31 8.60 -15.28 6.47
N LEU A 32 8.10 -15.16 5.24
CA LEU A 32 8.52 -16.01 4.13
C LEU A 32 9.98 -15.77 3.77
N GLY A 33 10.40 -14.50 3.69
CA GLY A 33 11.80 -14.14 3.46
C GLY A 33 12.73 -14.72 4.52
N ALA A 34 12.29 -14.82 5.79
CA ALA A 34 13.10 -15.39 6.88
C ALA A 34 13.25 -16.91 6.76
N LEU A 35 12.18 -17.59 6.36
CA LEU A 35 12.18 -19.03 6.16
C LEU A 35 13.06 -19.42 4.96
N ASP A 36 12.92 -18.71 3.84
CA ASP A 36 13.68 -18.98 2.61
C ASP A 36 15.13 -18.48 2.66
N TYR A 37 15.46 -17.59 3.60
CA TYR A 37 16.79 -16.98 3.73
C TYR A 37 17.90 -18.03 3.89
N GLU A 38 17.68 -19.03 4.74
CA GLU A 38 18.70 -20.06 5.01
C GLU A 38 18.68 -21.20 3.98
N HIS A 39 17.51 -21.49 3.42
CA HIS A 39 17.26 -22.74 2.71
C HIS A 39 17.37 -22.61 1.19
N VAL A 40 17.11 -21.43 0.61
CA VAL A 40 17.10 -21.25 -0.84
C VAL A 40 18.12 -20.23 -1.31
N SER A 41 18.07 -18.99 -0.81
CA SER A 41 19.01 -17.94 -1.22
C SER A 41 19.00 -16.78 -0.24
N ARG A 42 20.14 -16.57 0.43
CA ARG A 42 20.33 -15.49 1.41
C ARG A 42 20.10 -14.11 0.81
N TYR A 43 20.66 -13.83 -0.36
CA TYR A 43 20.57 -12.51 -0.98
C TYR A 43 19.15 -12.20 -1.47
N LEU A 44 18.45 -13.20 -2.02
CA LEU A 44 17.06 -13.02 -2.44
C LEU A 44 16.13 -12.90 -1.22
N GLY A 45 16.35 -13.69 -0.17
CA GLY A 45 15.62 -13.57 1.10
C GLY A 45 15.79 -12.18 1.72
N LEU A 46 17.02 -11.64 1.75
CA LEU A 46 17.28 -10.27 2.20
C LEU A 46 16.59 -9.21 1.34
N ALA A 47 16.58 -9.38 0.02
CA ALA A 47 15.88 -8.46 -0.88
C ALA A 47 14.37 -8.46 -0.62
N VAL A 48 13.76 -9.63 -0.38
CA VAL A 48 12.33 -9.74 -0.01
C VAL A 48 12.06 -9.10 1.36
N MET A 49 12.94 -9.30 2.34
CA MET A 49 12.82 -8.64 3.65
C MET A 49 12.93 -7.11 3.53
N LEU A 50 13.81 -6.59 2.67
CA LEU A 50 13.89 -5.15 2.40
C LEU A 50 12.59 -4.63 1.78
N LEU A 51 12.04 -5.35 0.80
CA LEU A 51 10.76 -5.03 0.18
C LEU A 51 9.62 -5.07 1.21
N ALA A 52 9.64 -6.04 2.13
CA ALA A 52 8.71 -6.10 3.25
C ALA A 52 8.81 -4.85 4.13
N GLY A 53 10.01 -4.39 4.46
CA GLY A 53 10.23 -3.15 5.20
C GLY A 53 9.63 -1.93 4.49
N LEU A 54 9.82 -1.81 3.17
CA LEU A 54 9.23 -0.73 2.38
C LEU A 54 7.69 -0.79 2.37
N LEU A 55 7.11 -1.98 2.24
CA LEU A 55 5.66 -2.19 2.35
C LEU A 55 5.14 -1.80 3.75
N LEU A 56 5.89 -2.10 4.81
CA LEU A 56 5.51 -1.73 6.17
C LEU A 56 5.45 -0.21 6.31
N VAL A 57 6.54 0.47 5.92
CA VAL A 57 6.63 1.94 5.98
C VAL A 57 5.50 2.56 5.17
N PHE A 58 5.26 2.08 3.95
CA PHE A 58 4.16 2.53 3.12
C PHE A 58 2.79 2.35 3.81
N GLY A 59 2.51 1.15 4.35
CA GLY A 59 1.25 0.85 5.02
C GLY A 59 1.02 1.72 6.26
N ILE A 60 2.05 1.89 7.10
CA ILE A 60 1.98 2.73 8.31
C ILE A 60 1.78 4.20 7.95
N LEU A 61 2.53 4.75 7.00
CA LEU A 61 2.36 6.14 6.57
C LEU A 61 0.97 6.39 5.97
N THR A 62 0.46 5.42 5.20
CA THR A 62 -0.90 5.48 4.63
C THR A 62 -1.96 5.43 5.74
N LEU A 63 -1.77 4.61 6.78
CA LEU A 63 -2.68 4.53 7.93
C LEU A 63 -2.70 5.84 8.72
N ILE A 64 -1.52 6.44 8.98
CA ILE A 64 -1.41 7.73 9.65
C ILE A 64 -2.13 8.81 8.84
N ARG A 65 -1.93 8.85 7.52
CA ARG A 65 -2.64 9.79 6.64
C ARG A 65 -4.16 9.60 6.70
N TYR A 66 -4.64 8.36 6.69
CA TYR A 66 -6.07 8.08 6.84
C TYR A 66 -6.60 8.61 8.19
N ALA A 67 -5.92 8.33 9.30
CA ALA A 67 -6.33 8.79 10.62
C ALA A 67 -6.36 10.32 10.74
N GLU A 68 -5.35 11.00 10.18
CA GLU A 68 -5.32 12.45 10.15
C GLU A 68 -6.44 13.02 9.28
N ALA A 69 -6.74 12.42 8.13
CA ALA A 69 -7.84 12.85 7.28
C ALA A 69 -9.20 12.75 7.98
N ILE A 70 -9.46 11.62 8.66
CA ILE A 70 -10.67 11.44 9.46
C ILE A 70 -10.75 12.50 10.56
N THR A 71 -9.65 12.78 11.25
CA THR A 71 -9.61 13.78 12.32
C THR A 71 -9.91 15.19 11.78
N SER A 72 -9.26 15.58 10.68
CA SER A 72 -9.44 16.90 10.06
C SER A 72 -10.83 17.12 9.49
N MET A 73 -11.51 16.08 8.99
CA MET A 73 -12.91 16.20 8.53
C MET A 73 -13.90 16.53 9.66
N HIS A 74 -13.54 16.25 10.92
CA HIS A 74 -14.37 16.57 12.08
C HIS A 74 -13.90 17.83 12.82
N ASP A 75 -12.91 18.56 12.30
CA ASP A 75 -12.42 19.81 12.89
C ASP A 75 -13.36 20.98 12.56
N PRO A 76 -14.04 21.58 13.56
CA PRO A 76 -14.92 22.73 13.34
C PRO A 76 -14.18 24.02 12.95
N HIS A 77 -12.85 24.03 13.01
CA HIS A 77 -11.98 25.19 12.75
C HIS A 77 -10.90 24.91 11.70
N ALA A 78 -11.16 24.07 10.70
CA ALA A 78 -10.21 23.77 9.63
C ALA A 78 -9.64 25.05 8.97
N ARG A 79 -8.34 25.30 9.16
CA ARG A 79 -7.66 26.55 8.73
C ARG A 79 -7.08 26.48 7.31
N THR A 80 -7.02 25.30 6.72
CA THR A 80 -6.42 25.04 5.40
C THR A 80 -7.18 23.94 4.68
N PRO A 81 -7.47 24.09 3.37
CA PRO A 81 -7.95 22.98 2.55
C PRO A 81 -6.88 21.89 2.53
N MET A 82 -7.18 20.70 3.04
CA MET A 82 -6.23 19.59 3.10
C MET A 82 -6.21 18.77 1.79
N TYR A 83 -7.02 19.15 0.80
CA TYR A 83 -7.64 18.22 -0.13
C TYR A 83 -7.19 18.32 -1.59
N ASP A 84 -6.06 18.96 -1.86
CA ASP A 84 -5.43 18.92 -3.19
C ASP A 84 -3.91 18.96 -3.03
N THR A 85 -3.33 17.80 -2.66
CA THR A 85 -1.89 17.72 -2.36
C THR A 85 -1.17 16.69 -3.23
N PRO A 86 0.10 16.95 -3.62
CA PRO A 86 0.94 16.02 -4.39
C PRO A 86 1.03 14.60 -3.80
N HIS A 87 0.70 14.44 -2.53
CA HIS A 87 0.72 13.18 -1.80
C HIS A 87 -0.29 12.16 -2.33
N GLU A 88 -1.43 12.56 -2.89
CA GLU A 88 -2.42 11.60 -3.42
C GLU A 88 -1.87 10.80 -4.60
N GLY A 89 -1.21 11.49 -5.53
CA GLY A 89 -0.55 10.86 -6.68
C GLY A 89 0.59 9.94 -6.26
N LEU A 90 1.31 10.28 -5.19
CA LEU A 90 2.38 9.46 -4.64
C LEU A 90 1.82 8.19 -3.98
N THR A 91 0.78 8.28 -3.14
CA THR A 91 0.16 7.10 -2.51
C THR A 91 -0.34 6.11 -3.56
N TYR A 92 -0.97 6.60 -4.62
CA TYR A 92 -1.39 5.77 -5.76
C TYR A 92 -0.19 5.10 -6.45
N ARG A 93 0.81 5.87 -6.92
CA ARG A 93 1.92 5.34 -7.71
C ARG A 93 2.80 4.38 -6.90
N VAL A 94 3.15 4.77 -5.67
CA VAL A 94 3.96 3.96 -4.77
C VAL A 94 3.18 2.72 -4.31
N GLY A 95 1.89 2.87 -4.02
CA GLY A 95 1.03 1.75 -3.63
C GLY A 95 0.92 0.69 -4.72
N VAL A 96 0.65 1.09 -5.97
CA VAL A 96 0.64 0.15 -7.11
C VAL A 96 2.02 -0.45 -7.32
N GLY A 97 3.07 0.37 -7.37
CA GLY A 97 4.43 -0.08 -7.65
C GLY A 97 4.96 -1.09 -6.63
N LEU A 98 4.87 -0.78 -5.33
CA LEU A 98 5.35 -1.65 -4.26
C LEU A 98 4.58 -2.97 -4.22
N ASN A 99 3.25 -2.91 -4.26
CA ASN A 99 2.45 -4.12 -4.17
C ASN A 99 2.55 -4.97 -5.45
N ALA A 100 2.68 -4.38 -6.63
CA ALA A 100 2.96 -5.13 -7.87
C ALA A 100 4.33 -5.82 -7.82
N LEU A 101 5.36 -5.11 -7.36
CA LEU A 101 6.70 -5.69 -7.17
C LEU A 101 6.70 -6.83 -6.15
N ALA A 102 5.96 -6.66 -5.05
CA ALA A 102 5.80 -7.69 -4.02
C ALA A 102 5.04 -8.92 -4.53
N ALA A 103 4.00 -8.72 -5.33
CA ALA A 103 3.29 -9.81 -5.99
C ALA A 103 4.20 -10.56 -6.97
N ALA A 104 4.94 -9.85 -7.81
CA ALA A 104 5.89 -10.46 -8.75
C ALA A 104 6.99 -11.25 -8.01
N SER A 105 7.51 -10.69 -6.91
CA SER A 105 8.50 -11.36 -6.07
C SER A 105 7.94 -12.65 -5.47
N ALA A 106 6.72 -12.59 -4.93
CA ALA A 106 6.04 -13.76 -4.40
C ALA A 106 5.79 -14.83 -5.48
N LEU A 107 5.39 -14.45 -6.70
CA LEU A 107 5.23 -15.40 -7.81
C LEU A 107 6.55 -16.06 -8.22
N ALA A 108 7.65 -15.31 -8.25
CA ALA A 108 8.97 -15.87 -8.52
C ALA A 108 9.36 -16.92 -7.46
N TRP A 109 9.10 -16.62 -6.18
CA TRP A 109 9.33 -17.54 -5.08
C TRP A 109 8.35 -18.72 -5.04
N ALA A 110 7.14 -18.58 -5.55
CA ALA A 110 6.22 -19.71 -5.70
C ALA A 110 6.75 -20.77 -6.67
N VAL A 111 7.64 -20.38 -7.61
CA VAL A 111 8.27 -21.30 -8.56
C VAL A 111 9.59 -21.86 -8.02
N GLY A 112 10.35 -21.07 -7.26
CA GLY A 112 11.71 -21.41 -6.83
C GLY A 112 11.92 -21.67 -5.33
N GLY A 113 10.91 -21.46 -4.50
CA GLY A 113 10.99 -21.52 -3.03
C GLY A 113 10.44 -22.82 -2.42
N GLU A 114 10.61 -22.96 -1.11
CA GLU A 114 10.18 -24.17 -0.39
C GLU A 114 8.68 -24.19 -0.08
N LEU A 115 8.06 -23.01 0.03
CA LEU A 115 6.68 -22.83 0.48
C LEU A 115 5.79 -22.23 -0.62
N PRO A 116 5.59 -22.92 -1.76
CA PRO A 116 4.99 -22.34 -2.96
C PRO A 116 3.56 -21.85 -2.74
N LEU A 117 2.75 -22.60 -1.97
CA LEU A 117 1.37 -22.20 -1.67
C LEU A 117 1.29 -20.92 -0.83
N TRP A 118 2.23 -20.73 0.10
CA TRP A 118 2.28 -19.53 0.92
C TRP A 118 2.74 -18.32 0.11
N HIS A 119 3.69 -18.51 -0.80
CA HIS A 119 4.08 -17.49 -1.76
C HIS A 119 2.93 -17.12 -2.70
N LEU A 120 2.15 -18.08 -3.19
CA LEU A 120 0.94 -17.77 -3.98
C LEU A 120 -0.10 -16.97 -3.17
N ALA A 121 -0.32 -17.33 -1.90
CA ALA A 121 -1.22 -16.57 -1.03
C ALA A 121 -0.71 -15.13 -0.83
N ALA A 122 0.59 -14.96 -0.57
CA ALA A 122 1.22 -13.64 -0.47
C ALA A 122 1.10 -12.84 -1.78
N ALA A 123 1.22 -13.50 -2.94
CA ALA A 123 1.01 -12.87 -4.24
C ALA A 123 -0.42 -12.34 -4.38
N LEU A 124 -1.43 -13.14 -4.02
CA LEU A 124 -2.84 -12.72 -4.07
C LEU A 124 -3.13 -11.52 -3.16
N VAL A 125 -2.58 -11.51 -1.95
CA VAL A 125 -2.69 -10.38 -1.00
C VAL A 125 -2.15 -9.10 -1.63
N ASN A 126 -0.97 -9.17 -2.25
CA ASN A 126 -0.34 -8.01 -2.87
C ASN A 126 -1.03 -7.57 -4.18
N VAL A 127 -1.56 -8.50 -4.98
CA VAL A 127 -2.41 -8.16 -6.13
C VAL A 127 -3.66 -7.40 -5.68
N TYR A 128 -4.30 -7.85 -4.60
CA TYR A 128 -5.46 -7.17 -4.04
C TYR A 128 -5.09 -5.78 -3.51
N ALA A 129 -3.95 -5.62 -2.83
CA ALA A 129 -3.46 -4.31 -2.40
C ALA A 129 -3.15 -3.38 -3.60
N ALA A 130 -2.53 -3.89 -4.66
CA ALA A 130 -2.28 -3.11 -5.88
C ALA A 130 -3.60 -2.67 -6.53
N TYR A 131 -4.63 -3.52 -6.52
CA TYR A 131 -5.97 -3.16 -6.97
C TYR A 131 -6.60 -2.07 -6.09
N LEU A 132 -6.49 -2.16 -4.75
CA LEU A 132 -6.96 -1.11 -3.85
C LEU A 132 -6.25 0.21 -4.11
N ALA A 133 -4.93 0.20 -4.31
CA ALA A 133 -4.16 1.40 -4.68
C ALA A 133 -4.61 1.96 -6.03
N TRP A 134 -4.88 1.10 -7.02
CA TRP A 134 -5.41 1.55 -8.32
C TRP A 134 -6.76 2.26 -8.19
N GLN A 135 -7.63 1.79 -7.29
CA GLN A 135 -8.92 2.43 -7.01
C GLN A 135 -8.78 3.81 -6.34
N THR A 136 -7.64 4.14 -5.74
CA THR A 136 -7.35 5.46 -5.16
C THR A 136 -6.68 6.42 -6.16
N ARG A 137 -6.75 6.14 -7.47
CA ARG A 137 -6.18 7.04 -8.49
C ARG A 137 -6.78 8.45 -8.35
N PRO A 138 -5.96 9.52 -8.39
CA PRO A 138 -6.49 10.88 -8.44
C PRO A 138 -7.34 11.09 -9.70
N VAL A 139 -8.51 11.71 -9.56
CA VAL A 139 -9.32 12.14 -10.72
C VAL A 139 -8.75 13.47 -11.20
N ARG A 140 -8.36 13.58 -12.48
CA ARG A 140 -7.91 14.86 -13.04
C ARG A 140 -9.13 15.78 -13.18
N GLU A 141 -9.03 17.03 -12.73
CA GLU A 141 -10.03 18.10 -12.93
C GLU A 141 -10.42 18.34 -14.40
N ALA A 142 -9.69 17.78 -15.38
CA ALA A 142 -9.97 17.93 -16.80
C ALA A 142 -11.18 17.12 -17.34
N GLU A 143 -11.85 16.34 -16.49
CA GLU A 143 -13.07 15.57 -16.83
C GLU A 143 -14.28 15.97 -15.94
N ALA A 144 -14.34 17.22 -15.49
CA ALA A 144 -15.59 17.79 -15.01
C ALA A 144 -16.45 18.22 -16.23
N PRO A 145 -17.70 17.75 -16.36
CA PRO A 145 -18.61 18.18 -17.44
C PRO A 145 -18.98 19.68 -17.34
#